data_AF-A0A2N1N3L0-F1
#
_entry.id   AF-A0A2N1N3L0-F1
#
_cell.length_a   1.000
_cell.length_b   1.000
_cell.length_c   1.000
_cell.angle_alpha   90.00
_cell.angle_beta   90.00
_cell.angle_gamma   90.00
#
_symmetry.space_group_name_H-M   'P 1'
#
loop_
_entity.id
_entity.type
_entity.pdbx_description
1 polymer ?
#
loop_
_entity_poly.entity_id
_entity_poly.type
_entity_poly.pdbx_seq_one_letter_code
_entity_poly.pdbx_strand_id
1 'polypeptide(L)' 'MECSLDNEGKPSFKLSEPVTVVYKDENLQTKVEKDLGHIVWLLEEAQKPMEASQSGEDLGK' A
#
# COMPACT_ATOMS: atom_id res chain seq x y z
N MET A 1 11.63 24.23 15.43
CA MET A 1 12.50 23.50 14.48
C MET A 1 13.93 23.83 14.85
N GLU A 2 14.71 22.82 15.17
CA GLU A 2 16.10 22.96 15.57
C GLU A 2 16.97 22.25 14.51
N CYS A 3 18.08 22.87 14.11
CA CYS A 3 18.99 22.32 13.11
C CYS A 3 20.35 22.11 13.76
N SER A 4 20.90 20.91 13.62
CA SER A 4 22.27 20.58 14.01
C SER A 4 23.01 19.95 12.84
N LEU A 5 24.34 19.87 12.91
CA LEU A 5 25.12 19.04 12.00
C LEU A 5 25.35 17.69 12.66
N ASP A 6 25.17 16.61 11.92
CA ASP A 6 25.59 15.29 12.38
C ASP A 6 27.11 15.12 12.28
N ASN A 7 27.60 13.95 12.70
CA ASN A 7 29.03 13.63 12.71
C ASN A 7 29.66 13.59 11.31
N GLU A 8 28.84 13.54 10.26
CA GLU A 8 29.25 13.52 8.86
C GLU A 8 29.15 14.91 8.21
N GLY A 9 28.74 15.93 8.99
CA GLY A 9 28.55 17.30 8.54
C GLY A 9 27.23 17.53 7.79
N LYS A 10 26.27 16.61 7.88
CA LYS A 10 24.98 16.72 7.23
C LYS A 10 23.96 17.43 8.15
N PRO A 11 23.12 18.33 7.61
CA PRO A 11 22.06 18.96 8.40
C PRO A 11 21.05 17.92 8.91
N SER A 12 20.93 17.85 10.23
CA SER A 12 19.92 17.12 10.98
C SER A 12 18.87 18.09 11.48
N PHE A 13 17.59 17.77 11.25
CA PHE A 13 16.48 18.60 11.67
C PHE A 13 15.68 17.89 12.74
N LYS A 14 15.56 18.51 13.91
CA LYS A 14 14.68 18.05 14.97
C LYS A 14 13.44 18.93 15.00
N LEU A 15 12.30 18.30 14.78
CA LEU A 15 10.99 18.95 14.87
C LEU A 15 10.47 18.78 16.29
N SER A 16 9.96 19.87 16.87
CA SER A 16 9.42 19.91 18.22
C SER A 16 8.07 19.20 18.31
N GLU A 17 7.32 19.22 17.21
CA GLU A 17 6.02 18.57 17.02
C GLU A 17 6.02 17.84 15.68
N PRO A 18 5.19 16.80 15.49
CA PRO A 18 5.04 16.14 14.20
C PRO A 18 4.56 17.12 13.14
N VAL A 19 5.29 17.23 12.03
CA VAL A 19 4.88 18.05 10.88
C VAL A 19 4.28 17.13 9.83
N THR A 20 2.99 17.31 9.56
CA THR A 20 2.33 16.66 8.43
C THR A 20 2.66 17.42 7.15
N VAL A 21 3.41 16.79 6.25
CA VAL A 21 3.63 17.32 4.90
C VAL A 21 2.39 17.02 4.08
N VAL A 22 1.50 18.01 3.97
CA VAL A 22 0.31 17.92 3.11
C VAL A 22 0.75 18.20 1.68
N TYR A 23 0.84 17.15 0.87
CA TYR A 23 0.92 17.31 -0.58
C TYR A 23 -0.44 17.84 -1.06
N LYS A 24 -0.47 19.10 -1.51
CA LYS A 24 -1.63 19.72 -2.16
C LYS A 24 -1.81 19.13 -3.57
N ASP A 25 -2.20 17.87 -3.62
CA ASP A 25 -2.80 17.28 -4.81
C ASP A 25 -4.28 17.09 -4.46
N GLU A 26 -5.13 17.89 -5.11
CA GLU A 26 -6.59 17.88 -4.91
C GLU A 26 -7.19 16.49 -5.13
N ASN A 27 -6.46 15.61 -5.84
CA ASN A 27 -6.86 14.25 -6.17
C ASN A 27 -6.07 13.19 -5.36
N LEU A 28 -5.22 13.58 -4.40
CA LEU A 28 -4.42 12.63 -3.61
C LEU A 28 -5.31 11.65 -2.85
N GLN A 29 -6.35 12.15 -2.19
CA GLN A 29 -7.29 11.32 -1.45
C GLN A 29 -7.96 10.29 -2.37
N THR A 30 -8.45 10.74 -3.53
CA THR A 30 -9.09 9.87 -4.53
C THR A 30 -8.13 8.82 -5.09
N LYS A 31 -6.85 9.17 -5.32
CA LYS A 31 -5.82 8.22 -5.76
C LYS A 31 -5.56 7.17 -4.68
N VAL A 32 -5.38 7.59 -3.43
CA VAL A 32 -5.13 6.69 -2.30
C VAL A 32 -6.31 5.76 -2.07
N GLU A 33 -7.55 6.26 -2.11
CA GLU A 33 -8.76 5.44 -1.97
C GLU A 33 -8.86 4.41 -3.10
N LYS A 34 -8.54 4.80 -4.34
CA LYS A 34 -8.53 3.89 -5.48
C LYS A 34 -7.48 2.79 -5.35
N ASP A 35 -6.25 3.16 -4.99
CA ASP A 35 -5.16 2.21 -4.82
C ASP A 35 -5.45 1.22 -3.68
N LEU A 36 -5.98 1.72 -2.55
CA LEU A 36 -6.37 0.89 -1.43
C LEU A 36 -7.53 -0.06 -1.78
N GLY A 37 -8.52 0.42 -2.53
CA GLY A 37 -9.61 -0.39 -3.05
C GLY A 37 -9.14 -1.52 -3.96
N HIS A 38 -8.17 -1.26 -4.84
CA HIS A 38 -7.56 -2.29 -5.68
C HIS A 38 -6.79 -3.34 -4.87
N ILE A 39 -6.06 -2.92 -3.83
CA ILE A 39 -5.35 -3.86 -2.95
C ILE A 39 -6.34 -4.78 -2.23
N VAL A 40 -7.42 -4.22 -1.68
CA VAL A 40 -8.48 -5.01 -1.02
C VAL A 40 -9.08 -6.01 -2.01
N TRP A 41 -9.44 -5.58 -3.22
CA TRP A 41 -10.00 -6.46 -4.24
C TRP A 41 -9.04 -7.60 -4.63
N LEU A 42 -7.75 -7.31 -4.82
CA LEU A 42 -6.74 -8.34 -5.12
C LEU A 42 -6.58 -9.35 -3.98
N LEU A 43 -6.63 -8.89 -2.73
CA LEU A 43 -6.56 -9.76 -1.56
C LEU A 43 -7.79 -10.65 -1.45
N GLU A 44 -8.98 -10.11 -1.73
CA GLU A 44 -10.22 -10.91 -1.80
C GLU A 44 -10.14 -11.95 -2.92
N GLU A 45 -9.66 -11.57 -4.11
CA GLU A 45 -9.49 -12.47 -5.25
C GLU A 45 -8.52 -13.61 -4.93
N ALA A 46 -7.37 -13.31 -4.33
CA ALA A 46 -6.36 -14.29 -3.96
C ALA A 46 -6.81 -15.26 -2.85
N GLN A 47 -7.82 -14.86 -2.06
CA GLN A 47 -8.39 -15.69 -1.00
C GLN A 47 -9.59 -16.53 -1.47
N LYS A 48 -10.07 -16.34 -2.71
CA LYS A 48 -11.10 -17.21 -3.27
C LYS A 48 -10.51 -18.62 -3.39
N PRO A 49 -11.18 -19.65 -2.86
CA PRO A 49 -10.80 -21.01 -3.17
C PRO A 49 -10.87 -21.15 -4.69
N MET A 50 -9.82 -21.71 -5.30
CA MET A 50 -9.93 -22.19 -6.66
C MET A 50 -11.01 -23.27 -6.61
N GLU A 51 -12.22 -22.93 -7.04
CA GLU A 51 -13.26 -23.91 -7.32
C GLU A 51 -12.68 -24.77 -8.44
N ALA A 52 -11.99 -25.84 -8.05
CA ALA A 52 -11.50 -26.87 -8.94
C ALA A 52 -12.74 -27.37 -9.67
N SER A 53 -12.94 -26.88 -10.89
CA SER A 53 -14.03 -27.29 -11.74
C SER A 53 -13.90 -28.78 -11.95
N GLN A 54 -14.68 -29.55 -11.19
CA GLN A 54 -14.94 -30.95 -11.44
C GLN A 54 -15.75 -31.01 -12.73
N SER A 55 -15.18 -31.53 -13.81
CA SER A 55 -15.97 -32.16 -14.87
C SER A 55 -15.29 -33.45 -15.25
N GLY A 56 -15.94 -34.57 -14.93
CA GLY A 56 -15.38 -35.90 -15.05
C GLY A 56 -15.06 -36.32 -16.48
N GLU A 57 -14.10 -37.23 -16.58
CA GLU A 57 -14.01 -38.16 -17.68
C GLU A 57 -14.12 -39.56 -17.11
N ASP A 58 -15.15 -40.21 -17.60
CA ASP A 58 -15.67 -41.54 -17.33
C ASP A 58 -14.66 -42.65 -17.71
N LEU A 59 -14.67 -43.71 -16.89
CA LEU A 59 -14.40 -45.12 -17.20
C LEU A 59 -13.29 -45.48 -18.22
N GLY A 60 -12.21 -46.10 -17.74
CA GLY A 60 -11.33 -46.84 -18.65
C GLY A 60 -10.18 -47.64 -18.02
N LYS A 61 -10.46 -48.94 -17.80
CA LYS A 61 -9.56 -50.10 -17.60
C LYS A 61 -8.93 -50.34 -16.22
#